data_AF-W0R6W2-F1
#
_entry.id   AF-W0R6W2-F1
#
_cell.length_a   1.000
_cell.length_b   1.000
_cell.length_c   1.000
_cell.angle_alpha   90.00
_cell.angle_beta   90.00
_cell.angle_gamma   90.00
#
_symmetry.space_group_name_H-M   'P 1'
#
loop_
_entity.id
_entity.type
_entity.pdbx_description
1 polymer ?
#
loop_
_entity_poly.entity_id
_entity_poly.type
_entity_poly.pdbx_seq_one_letter_code
_entity_poly.pdbx_strand_id
1 'polypeptide(L)'
;MKKIALIATALLAACSSELDQKYPHAKYKISNSQMKEYVLQMNNAEQCIHPNLAGLSYEQAQAQVYSKYSVLEQFVWNYGVVPKVLEKIIGEQNAKTILVDDETSQHYFFDKLEKFNHQNANVNVRECEQFKMAFSDMMGDVLQLIHSPR
;
A
#
# COMPACT_ATOMS: atom_id res chain seq x y z
N MET A 1 57.38 6.78 27.47
CA MET A 1 55.99 6.30 27.26
C MET A 1 55.34 7.12 26.17
N LYS A 2 55.25 6.61 24.93
CA LYS A 2 54.57 7.28 23.80
C LYS A 2 53.18 6.65 23.63
N LYS A 3 52.13 7.43 23.86
CA LYS A 3 50.75 7.03 23.64
C LYS A 3 50.47 7.11 22.14
N ILE A 4 50.36 5.97 21.46
CA ILE A 4 49.87 5.90 20.09
C ILE A 4 48.35 5.90 20.16
N ALA A 5 47.73 7.01 19.76
CA ALA A 5 46.29 7.10 19.62
C ALA A 5 45.89 6.40 18.31
N LEU A 6 45.23 5.24 18.43
CA LEU A 6 44.59 4.55 17.32
C LEU A 6 43.25 5.23 17.05
N ILE A 7 43.17 6.05 16.00
CA ILE A 7 41.90 6.56 15.49
C ILE A 7 41.42 5.56 14.44
N ALA A 8 40.56 4.63 14.86
CA ALA A 8 39.81 3.78 13.96
C ALA A 8 38.64 4.59 13.39
N THR A 9 38.84 5.19 12.21
CA THR A 9 37.75 5.76 11.40
C THR A 9 36.88 4.62 10.87
N ALA A 10 35.79 4.33 11.57
CA ALA A 10 34.73 3.50 11.05
C ALA A 10 34.03 4.25 9.89
N LEU A 11 34.33 3.85 8.66
CA LEU A 11 33.53 4.22 7.49
C LEU A 11 32.15 3.57 7.64
N LEU A 12 31.17 4.34 8.11
CA LEU A 12 29.76 4.00 7.98
C LEU A 12 29.40 4.08 6.49
N ALA A 13 29.63 2.99 5.75
CA ALA A 13 28.95 2.81 4.48
C ALA A 13 27.45 2.73 4.80
N ALA A 14 26.74 3.84 4.60
CA ALA A 14 25.29 3.84 4.63
C ALA A 14 24.83 2.88 3.53
N CYS A 15 24.39 1.68 3.91
CA CYS A 15 23.78 0.73 2.99
C CYS A 15 22.44 1.33 2.53
N SER A 16 22.48 2.22 1.54
CA SER A 16 21.29 2.62 0.80
C SER A 16 20.73 1.39 0.10
N SER A 17 19.43 1.18 0.19
CA SER A 17 18.82 0.05 -0.51
C SER A 17 18.91 0.28 -2.03
N GLU A 18 18.93 -0.79 -2.81
CA GLU A 18 18.92 -0.73 -4.29
C GLU A 18 17.80 0.18 -4.82
N LEU A 19 16.61 0.14 -4.19
CA LEU A 19 15.50 1.01 -4.53
C LEU A 19 15.77 2.48 -4.20
N ASP A 20 16.47 2.77 -3.10
CA ASP A 20 16.82 4.16 -2.76
C ASP A 20 17.83 4.75 -3.75
N GLN A 21 18.68 3.90 -4.34
CA GLN A 21 19.61 4.26 -5.41
C GLN A 21 18.91 4.41 -6.76
N LYS A 22 17.93 3.54 -7.07
CA LYS A 22 17.10 3.62 -8.29
C LYS A 22 16.23 4.88 -8.33
N TYR A 23 15.74 5.30 -7.16
CA TYR A 23 14.87 6.48 -7.02
C TYR A 23 15.48 7.50 -6.05
N PRO A 24 16.61 8.14 -6.40
CA PRO A 24 17.30 9.06 -5.49
C PRO A 24 16.47 10.31 -5.18
N HIS A 25 15.56 10.69 -6.09
CA HIS A 25 14.76 11.92 -6.02
C HIS A 25 13.30 11.72 -5.60
N ALA A 26 12.90 10.52 -5.18
CA ALA A 26 11.55 10.34 -4.62
C ALA A 26 11.36 11.27 -3.41
N LYS A 27 10.35 12.14 -3.47
CA LYS A 27 10.02 13.09 -2.38
C LYS A 27 9.56 12.37 -1.12
N TYR A 28 8.91 11.22 -1.26
CA TYR A 28 8.57 10.35 -0.15
C TYR A 28 8.99 8.91 -0.43
N LYS A 29 9.75 8.32 0.48
CA LYS A 29 10.20 6.92 0.43
C LYS A 29 9.55 6.16 1.58
N ILE A 30 8.51 5.39 1.28
CA ILE A 30 7.88 4.53 2.28
C ILE A 30 8.89 3.50 2.83
N SER A 31 8.99 3.44 4.15
CA SER A 31 9.89 2.50 4.81
C SER A 31 9.44 1.05 4.62
N ASN A 32 10.34 0.10 4.86
CA ASN A 32 9.99 -1.33 4.77
C ASN A 32 8.91 -1.74 5.78
N SER A 33 8.92 -1.18 7.00
CA SER A 33 7.91 -1.49 8.01
C SER A 33 6.54 -0.94 7.62
N GLN A 34 6.47 0.31 7.13
CA GLN A 34 5.23 0.91 6.63
C GLN A 34 4.69 0.15 5.42
N MET A 35 5.55 -0.29 4.49
CA MET A 35 5.10 -1.07 3.34
C MET A 35 4.55 -2.45 3.76
N LYS A 36 5.20 -3.14 4.70
CA LYS A 36 4.68 -4.41 5.24
C LYS A 36 3.32 -4.22 5.92
N GLU A 37 3.16 -3.16 6.68
CA GLU A 37 1.88 -2.80 7.31
C GLU A 37 0.81 -2.50 6.26
N TYR A 38 1.16 -1.73 5.22
CA TYR A 38 0.26 -1.42 4.10
C TYR A 38 -0.20 -2.71 3.39
N VAL A 39 0.74 -3.58 3.02
CA VAL A 39 0.43 -4.86 2.38
C VAL A 39 -0.48 -5.72 3.25
N LEU A 40 -0.20 -5.82 4.55
CA LEU A 40 -1.05 -6.60 5.47
C LEU A 40 -2.47 -6.03 5.56
N GLN A 41 -2.61 -4.71 5.71
CA GLN A 41 -3.93 -4.07 5.77
C GLN A 41 -4.70 -4.21 4.46
N MET A 42 -4.04 -4.04 3.32
CA MET A 42 -4.67 -4.24 2.00
C MET A 42 -5.07 -5.70 1.79
N ASN A 43 -4.21 -6.67 2.07
CA ASN A 43 -4.55 -8.09 1.94
C ASN A 43 -5.70 -8.48 2.87
N ASN A 44 -5.73 -7.95 4.10
CA ASN A 44 -6.85 -8.16 5.03
C ASN A 44 -8.15 -7.60 4.49
N ALA A 45 -8.12 -6.38 3.95
CA ALA A 45 -9.28 -5.72 3.35
C ALA A 45 -9.77 -6.51 2.12
N GLU A 46 -8.88 -6.85 1.20
CA GLU A 46 -9.20 -7.60 -0.02
C GLU A 46 -9.76 -8.99 0.31
N GLN A 47 -9.13 -9.76 1.19
CA GLN A 47 -9.60 -11.10 1.59
C GLN A 47 -10.85 -11.05 2.48
N CYS A 48 -11.15 -9.92 3.10
CA CYS A 48 -12.41 -9.74 3.81
C CYS A 48 -13.60 -9.63 2.84
N ILE A 49 -13.44 -8.90 1.72
CA ILE A 49 -14.47 -8.75 0.69
C ILE A 49 -14.50 -9.98 -0.23
N HIS A 50 -13.32 -10.47 -0.61
CA HIS A 50 -13.10 -11.60 -1.53
C HIS A 50 -12.29 -12.70 -0.85
N PRO A 51 -12.92 -13.53 0.01
CA PRO A 51 -12.21 -14.58 0.74
C PRO A 51 -11.55 -15.64 -0.15
N ASN A 52 -11.98 -15.74 -1.42
CA ASN A 52 -11.38 -16.62 -2.42
C ASN A 52 -10.02 -16.13 -2.95
N LEU A 53 -9.54 -14.95 -2.57
CA LEU A 53 -8.16 -14.50 -2.82
C LEU A 53 -7.14 -15.29 -2.00
N ALA A 54 -7.56 -15.87 -0.87
CA ALA A 54 -6.67 -16.62 0.01
C ALA A 54 -6.00 -17.80 -0.73
N GLY A 55 -4.67 -17.79 -0.77
CA GLY A 55 -3.87 -18.85 -1.38
C GLY A 55 -3.68 -18.74 -2.91
N LEU A 56 -4.21 -17.70 -3.55
CA LEU A 56 -3.96 -17.44 -4.97
C LEU A 56 -2.62 -16.72 -5.18
N SER A 57 -1.93 -17.05 -6.28
CA SER A 57 -0.88 -16.17 -6.82
C SER A 57 -1.50 -14.88 -7.35
N TYR A 58 -0.70 -13.83 -7.58
CA TYR A 58 -1.20 -12.60 -8.18
C TYR A 58 -1.85 -12.84 -9.56
N GLU A 59 -1.25 -13.68 -10.41
CA GLU A 59 -1.82 -14.03 -11.73
C GLU A 59 -3.18 -14.73 -11.59
N GLN A 60 -3.28 -15.66 -10.63
CA GLN A 60 -4.54 -16.34 -10.34
C GLN A 60 -5.59 -15.37 -9.77
N ALA A 61 -5.22 -14.50 -8.84
CA ALA A 61 -6.07 -13.47 -8.28
C ALA A 61 -6.59 -12.53 -9.38
N GLN A 62 -5.72 -12.10 -10.30
CA GLN A 62 -6.08 -11.27 -11.43
C GLN A 62 -7.10 -11.95 -12.35
N ALA A 63 -6.86 -13.21 -12.72
CA ALA A 63 -7.74 -13.95 -13.62
C ALA A 63 -9.08 -14.33 -12.96
N GLN A 64 -9.07 -14.69 -11.68
CA GLN A 64 -10.23 -15.29 -11.02
C GLN A 64 -11.08 -14.29 -10.23
N VAL A 65 -10.49 -13.18 -9.76
CA VAL A 65 -11.10 -12.23 -8.83
C VAL A 65 -11.05 -10.81 -9.38
N TYR A 66 -9.86 -10.20 -9.51
CA TYR A 66 -9.74 -8.77 -9.83
C TYR A 66 -10.34 -8.40 -11.19
N SER A 67 -10.24 -9.26 -12.21
CA SER A 67 -10.85 -9.03 -13.52
C SER A 67 -12.38 -8.96 -13.50
N LYS A 68 -13.03 -9.43 -12.43
CA LYS A 68 -14.48 -9.46 -12.27
C LYS A 68 -15.01 -8.29 -11.44
N TYR A 69 -14.13 -7.44 -10.90
CA TYR A 69 -14.55 -6.27 -10.16
C TYR A 69 -15.40 -5.36 -11.04
N SER A 70 -16.56 -4.95 -10.52
CA SER A 70 -17.36 -3.94 -11.19
C SER A 70 -16.60 -2.61 -11.29
N VAL A 71 -16.94 -1.75 -12.25
CA VAL A 71 -16.34 -0.40 -12.34
C VAL A 71 -16.51 0.37 -11.03
N LEU A 72 -17.68 0.24 -10.39
CA LEU A 72 -17.97 0.85 -9.10
C LEU A 72 -17.02 0.34 -8.01
N GLU A 73 -16.80 -0.97 -7.97
CA GLU A 73 -15.89 -1.59 -7.01
C GLU A 73 -14.44 -1.17 -7.22
N GLN A 74 -13.95 -1.17 -8.47
CA GLN A 74 -12.62 -0.68 -8.81
C GLN A 74 -12.44 0.78 -8.36
N PHE A 75 -13.48 1.60 -8.55
CA PHE A 75 -13.46 2.99 -8.11
C PHE A 75 -13.36 3.10 -6.57
N VAL A 76 -14.14 2.32 -5.83
CA VAL A 76 -14.09 2.32 -4.35
C VAL A 76 -12.72 1.85 -3.84
N TRP A 77 -12.11 0.84 -4.45
CA TRP A 77 -10.75 0.44 -4.09
C TRP A 77 -9.74 1.56 -4.34
N ASN A 78 -9.74 2.14 -5.54
CA ASN A 78 -8.72 3.09 -5.97
C ASN A 78 -8.85 4.48 -5.31
N TYR A 79 -10.07 4.95 -5.09
CA TYR A 79 -10.33 6.32 -4.60
C TYR A 79 -10.89 6.36 -3.18
N GLY A 80 -11.33 5.22 -2.64
CA GLY A 80 -11.82 5.11 -1.27
C GLY A 80 -10.83 4.41 -0.35
N VAL A 81 -10.53 3.15 -0.63
CA VAL A 81 -9.77 2.29 0.30
C VAL A 81 -8.28 2.59 0.26
N VAL A 82 -7.65 2.55 -0.93
CA VAL A 82 -6.20 2.72 -1.07
C VAL A 82 -5.70 4.04 -0.44
N PRO A 83 -6.33 5.21 -0.71
CA PRO A 83 -5.90 6.46 -0.08
C PRO A 83 -6.03 6.41 1.45
N LYS A 84 -7.19 5.99 1.97
CA LYS A 84 -7.45 5.95 3.43
C LYS A 84 -6.46 5.03 4.17
N VAL A 85 -6.12 3.88 3.60
CA VAL A 85 -5.13 2.97 4.19
C VAL A 85 -3.75 3.61 4.21
N LEU A 86 -3.33 4.24 3.12
CA LEU A 86 -2.04 4.95 3.09
C LEU A 86 -2.02 6.12 4.07
N GLU A 87 -3.04 6.97 4.07
CA GLU A 87 -3.16 8.12 4.98
C GLU A 87 -3.03 7.69 6.44
N LYS A 88 -3.64 6.58 6.84
CA LYS A 88 -3.54 6.03 8.19
C LYS A 88 -2.11 5.63 8.57
N ILE A 89 -1.30 5.17 7.62
CA ILE A 89 0.05 4.63 7.86
C ILE A 89 1.12 5.72 7.76
N ILE A 90 1.00 6.61 6.79
CA ILE A 90 2.05 7.58 6.44
C ILE A 90 1.61 9.05 6.57
N GLY A 91 0.34 9.31 6.86
CA GLY A 91 -0.25 10.65 6.92
C GLY A 91 -0.66 11.19 5.56
N GLU A 92 -1.64 12.09 5.56
CA GLU A 92 -2.28 12.65 4.36
C GLU A 92 -1.29 13.26 3.37
N GLN A 93 -0.38 14.12 3.84
CA GLN A 93 0.57 14.78 2.95
C GLN A 93 1.51 13.80 2.24
N ASN A 94 1.92 12.72 2.91
CA ASN A 94 2.79 11.71 2.31
C ASN A 94 2.02 10.78 1.37
N ALA A 95 0.79 10.42 1.73
CA ALA A 95 -0.11 9.68 0.84
C ALA A 95 -0.38 10.47 -0.44
N LYS A 96 -0.68 11.77 -0.34
CA LYS A 96 -0.82 12.66 -1.48
C LYS A 96 0.46 12.76 -2.32
N THR A 97 1.62 12.80 -1.67
CA THR A 97 2.91 12.79 -2.38
C THR A 97 3.08 11.54 -3.24
N ILE A 98 2.74 10.35 -2.71
CA ILE A 98 2.80 9.09 -3.48
C ILE A 98 1.72 9.03 -4.57
N LEU A 99 0.48 9.42 -4.25
CA LEU A 99 -0.67 9.14 -5.11
C LEU A 99 -0.91 10.20 -6.19
N VAL A 100 -0.43 11.43 -5.98
CA VAL A 100 -0.80 12.60 -6.81
C VAL A 100 0.40 13.46 -7.19
N ASP A 101 1.24 13.86 -6.23
CA ASP A 101 2.15 15.00 -6.42
C ASP A 101 3.53 14.64 -6.99
N ASP A 102 3.95 13.37 -6.94
CA ASP A 102 5.31 12.95 -7.31
C ASP A 102 5.40 11.56 -7.95
N GLU A 103 5.55 11.52 -9.28
CA GLU A 103 5.69 10.28 -10.08
C GLU A 103 6.88 9.42 -9.62
N THR A 104 7.98 10.03 -9.17
CA THR A 104 9.15 9.25 -8.69
C THR A 104 8.83 8.53 -7.38
N SER A 105 8.10 9.17 -6.46
CA SER A 105 7.60 8.53 -5.23
C SER A 105 6.56 7.45 -5.55
N GLN A 106 5.72 7.66 -6.56
CA GLN A 106 4.75 6.66 -7.03
C GLN A 106 5.45 5.39 -7.54
N HIS A 107 6.44 5.54 -8.42
CA HIS A 107 7.22 4.40 -8.93
C HIS A 107 7.98 3.68 -7.81
N TYR A 108 8.62 4.43 -6.89
CA TYR A 108 9.27 3.83 -5.72
C TYR A 108 8.29 3.00 -4.88
N PHE A 109 7.07 3.50 -4.69
CA PHE A 109 6.02 2.82 -3.96
C PHE A 109 5.60 1.51 -4.66
N PHE A 110 5.38 1.52 -5.96
CA PHE A 110 4.98 0.30 -6.69
C PHE A 110 6.06 -0.77 -6.71
N ASP A 111 7.32 -0.40 -6.90
CA ASP A 111 8.45 -1.35 -6.82
C ASP A 111 8.58 -1.93 -5.39
N LYS A 112 8.39 -1.09 -4.36
CA LYS A 112 8.32 -1.56 -2.97
C LYS A 112 7.15 -2.53 -2.78
N LEU A 113 5.98 -2.22 -3.34
CA LEU A 113 4.79 -3.05 -3.23
C LEU A 113 5.03 -4.42 -3.87
N GLU A 114 5.55 -4.46 -5.09
CA GLU A 114 5.90 -5.71 -5.79
C GLU A 114 6.87 -6.56 -4.95
N LYS A 115 7.88 -5.94 -4.34
CA LYS A 115 8.86 -6.63 -3.49
C LYS A 115 8.26 -7.26 -2.24
N PHE A 116 7.25 -6.64 -1.63
CA PHE A 116 6.71 -7.06 -0.32
C PHE A 116 5.36 -7.77 -0.41
N ASN A 117 4.65 -7.69 -1.54
CA ASN A 117 3.33 -8.26 -1.67
C ASN A 117 3.40 -9.79 -1.86
N HIS A 118 3.00 -10.52 -0.82
CA HIS A 118 2.96 -11.98 -0.82
C HIS A 118 1.54 -12.53 -0.58
N GLN A 119 0.48 -11.71 -0.72
CA GLN A 119 -0.92 -12.10 -0.50
C GLN A 119 -1.22 -12.75 0.87
N ASN A 120 -0.36 -12.52 1.86
CA ASN A 120 -0.56 -12.96 3.23
C ASN A 120 -1.54 -12.03 3.95
N ALA A 121 -2.59 -12.60 4.54
CA ALA A 121 -3.55 -11.89 5.37
C ALA A 121 -3.69 -12.57 6.74
N ASN A 122 -4.15 -11.79 7.71
CA ASN A 122 -4.58 -12.21 9.03
C ASN A 122 -5.95 -11.56 9.30
N VAL A 123 -6.98 -12.02 8.59
CA VAL A 123 -8.32 -11.43 8.64
C VAL A 123 -8.92 -11.62 10.03
N ASN A 124 -9.09 -10.52 10.77
CA ASN A 124 -9.86 -10.52 11.99
C ASN A 124 -11.36 -10.42 11.66
N VAL A 125 -12.17 -11.33 12.20
CA VAL A 125 -13.62 -11.40 11.89
C VAL A 125 -14.34 -10.10 12.24
N ARG A 126 -14.06 -9.50 13.39
CA ARG A 126 -14.75 -8.27 13.83
C ARG A 126 -14.36 -7.07 12.97
N GLU A 127 -13.08 -6.91 12.68
CA GLU A 127 -12.59 -5.83 11.81
C GLU A 127 -13.11 -6.00 10.38
N CYS A 128 -13.22 -7.25 9.92
CA CYS A 128 -13.78 -7.55 8.61
C CYS A 128 -15.26 -7.17 8.49
N GLU A 129 -16.10 -7.50 9.48
CA GLU A 129 -17.50 -7.08 9.45
C GLU A 129 -17.66 -5.56 9.45
N GLN A 130 -16.82 -4.84 10.20
CA GLN A 130 -16.78 -3.38 10.16
C GLN A 130 -16.34 -2.86 8.79
N PHE A 131 -15.33 -3.48 8.19
CA PHE A 131 -14.85 -3.11 6.87
C PHE A 131 -15.89 -3.35 5.78
N LYS A 132 -16.61 -4.48 5.81
CA LYS A 132 -17.71 -4.78 4.86
C LYS A 132 -18.80 -3.71 4.88
N MET A 133 -19.21 -3.27 6.08
CA MET A 133 -20.19 -2.19 6.21
C MET A 133 -19.65 -0.89 5.59
N ALA A 134 -18.44 -0.47 5.97
CA ALA A 134 -17.84 0.74 5.42
C ALA A 134 -17.63 0.67 3.90
N PHE A 135 -17.27 -0.51 3.38
CA PHE A 135 -17.11 -0.76 1.95
C PHE A 135 -18.45 -0.65 1.21
N SER A 136 -19.52 -1.24 1.77
CA SER A 136 -20.87 -1.12 1.24
C SER A 136 -21.37 0.33 1.23
N ASP A 137 -21.09 1.10 2.27
CA ASP A 137 -21.44 2.51 2.35
C ASP A 137 -20.72 3.31 1.25
N MET A 138 -19.40 3.09 1.07
CA MET A 138 -18.64 3.73 -0.02
C MET A 138 -19.18 3.38 -1.42
N MET A 139 -19.59 2.13 -1.63
CA MET A 139 -20.24 1.71 -2.87
C MET A 139 -21.56 2.45 -3.11
N GLY A 140 -22.35 2.65 -2.04
CA GLY A 140 -23.59 3.43 -2.08
C GLY A 140 -23.36 4.90 -2.39
N ASP A 141 -22.39 5.53 -1.75
CA ASP A 141 -22.04 6.95 -1.96
C ASP A 141 -21.62 7.22 -3.40
N VAL A 142 -20.75 6.38 -3.97
CA VAL A 142 -20.29 6.52 -5.36
C VAL A 142 -21.46 6.29 -6.33
N LEU A 143 -22.35 5.35 -6.04
CA LEU A 143 -23.55 5.11 -6.86
C LEU A 143 -24.47 6.33 -6.88
N GLN A 144 -24.64 7.03 -5.75
CA GLN A 144 -25.44 8.26 -5.67
C GLN A 144 -24.81 9.40 -6.48
N LEU A 145 -23.48 9.55 -6.44
CA LEU A 145 -22.78 10.56 -7.24
C LEU A 145 -22.96 10.34 -8.75
N ILE A 146 -23.02 9.08 -9.20
CA ILE A 146 -23.27 8.74 -10.61
C ILE A 146 -24.72 9.03 -11.03
N HIS A 147 -25.69 8.85 -10.12
CA HIS A 147 -27.11 9.00 -10.42
C HIS A 147 -27.70 10.36 -10.04
N SER A 148 -26.92 11.26 -9.43
CA SER A 148 -27.37 12.61 -9.13
C SER A 148 -27.55 13.40 -10.43
N PRO A 149 -28.76 13.90 -10.75
CA PRO A 149 -28.94 14.78 -11.91
C PRO A 149 -28.11 16.04 -11.70
N ARG A 150 -27.30 16.38 -12.71
CA ARG A 150 -26.56 17.64 -12.79
C ARG A 150 -27.51 18.82 -12.99
#